data_AF-A0A1Y6CXJ9-F1
#
_entry.id   AF-A0A1Y6CXJ9-F1
#
_cell.length_a   1.000
_cell.length_b   1.000
_cell.length_c   1.000
_cell.angle_alpha   90.00
_cell.angle_beta   90.00
_cell.angle_gamma   90.00
#
_symmetry.space_group_name_H-M   'P 1'
#
loop_
_entity.id
_entity.type
_entity.pdbx_description
1 polymer ?
#
loop_
_entity_poly.entity_id
_entity_poly.type
_entity_poly.pdbx_seq_one_letter_code
_entity_poly.pdbx_strand_id
1 'polypeptide(L)'
;MPRSLAWAGPLLLTGCDPLLSVQGSFWPPWIVCMLSGLVLAAAASLAFSALKLSPYLGNPLITYTALWALLTFTIWLVGYAV
;
A
#
# COMPACT_ATOMS: atom_id res chain seq x y z
N MET A 1 -23.58 10.20 12.98
CA MET A 1 -22.52 10.29 11.95
C MET A 1 -21.26 9.58 12.48
N PRO A 2 -21.11 8.25 12.29
CA PRO A 2 -20.05 7.48 12.94
C PRO A 2 -18.76 7.48 12.09
N ARG A 3 -17.84 8.42 12.35
CA ARG A 3 -16.48 8.44 11.74
C ARG A 3 -15.41 7.71 12.57
N SER A 4 -15.74 7.22 13.78
CA SER A 4 -14.75 6.63 14.69
C SER A 4 -14.53 5.12 14.56
N LEU A 5 -15.40 4.39 13.83
CA LEU A 5 -15.28 2.92 13.74
C LEU A 5 -14.32 2.44 12.64
N ALA A 6 -13.72 3.35 11.85
CA ALA A 6 -12.77 2.98 10.80
C ALA A 6 -11.37 2.61 11.34
N TRP A 7 -11.08 2.94 12.60
CA TRP A 7 -9.75 2.74 13.20
C TRP A 7 -9.57 1.39 13.92
N ALA A 8 -10.64 0.61 14.08
CA ALA A 8 -10.58 -0.68 14.77
C ALA A 8 -10.12 -1.84 13.86
N GLY A 9 -10.29 -1.70 12.54
CA GLY A 9 -9.91 -2.73 11.57
C GLY A 9 -8.41 -3.11 11.58
N PRO A 10 -7.47 -2.15 11.60
CA PRO A 10 -6.03 -2.46 11.52
C PRO A 10 -5.48 -3.16 12.78
N LEU A 11 -6.12 -2.94 13.93
CA LEU A 11 -5.64 -3.44 15.23
C LEU A 11 -5.82 -4.95 15.38
N LEU A 12 -6.74 -5.57 14.63
CA LEU A 12 -6.95 -7.03 14.65
C LEU A 12 -6.02 -7.78 13.67
N LEU A 13 -5.25 -7.05 12.84
CA LEU A 13 -4.26 -7.57 11.90
C LEU A 13 -2.82 -7.47 12.42
N THR A 14 -2.61 -7.01 13.67
CA THR A 14 -1.29 -7.03 14.30
C THR A 14 -0.94 -8.46 14.72
N GLY A 15 -0.56 -9.28 13.74
CA GLY A 15 0.00 -10.60 13.94
C GLY A 15 1.18 -10.51 14.93
N CYS A 16 1.07 -11.23 16.04
CA CYS A 16 2.15 -11.39 16.99
C CYS A 16 3.23 -12.32 16.42
N ASP A 17 4.11 -11.77 15.60
CA ASP A 17 5.46 -12.29 15.40
C ASP A 17 6.46 -11.17 15.73
N PRO A 18 7.47 -11.40 16.59
CA PRO A 18 8.47 -10.38 16.92
C PRO A 18 9.50 -10.19 15.79
N LEU A 19 9.19 -10.62 14.58
CA LEU A 19 9.97 -10.38 13.38
C LEU A 19 9.41 -9.15 12.68
N LEU A 20 9.70 -7.98 13.26
CA LEU A 20 9.46 -6.71 12.58
C LEU A 20 10.28 -6.72 11.27
N SER A 21 9.62 -7.02 10.15
CA SER A 21 10.20 -6.88 8.81
C SER A 21 10.47 -5.40 8.55
N VAL A 22 11.63 -4.92 9.01
CA VAL A 22 12.10 -3.57 8.72
C VAL A 22 12.42 -3.47 7.23
N GLN A 23 12.04 -2.35 6.63
CA GLN A 23 12.33 -1.98 5.25
C GLN A 23 13.77 -2.34 4.86
N GLY A 24 13.95 -3.32 3.97
CA GLY A 24 15.27 -3.77 3.51
C GLY A 24 15.95 -4.87 4.33
N SER A 25 15.34 -5.39 5.40
CA SER A 25 15.85 -6.53 6.17
C SER A 25 15.85 -7.84 5.36
N PHE A 26 14.89 -7.97 4.44
CA PHE A 26 14.73 -9.15 3.57
C PHE A 26 15.11 -8.83 2.13
N TRP A 27 16.40 -8.89 1.87
CA TRP A 27 16.97 -8.85 0.53
C TRP A 27 16.96 -10.27 -0.05
N PRO A 28 16.54 -10.54 -1.32
CA PRO A 28 15.96 -9.70 -2.38
C PRO A 28 14.42 -9.50 -2.51
N PRO A 29 13.52 -10.23 -1.82
CA PRO A 29 12.08 -10.18 -2.11
C PRO A 29 11.48 -8.77 -2.02
N TRP A 30 12.03 -7.93 -1.16
CA TRP A 30 11.54 -6.58 -0.93
C TRP A 30 11.60 -5.69 -2.18
N ILE A 31 12.64 -5.87 -3.01
CA ILE A 31 12.77 -5.18 -4.29
C ILE A 31 11.67 -5.60 -5.26
N VAL A 32 11.34 -6.90 -5.30
CA VAL A 32 10.28 -7.44 -6.14
C VAL A 32 8.92 -6.87 -5.73
N CYS A 33 8.67 -6.72 -4.43
CA CYS A 33 7.46 -6.08 -3.92
C CYS A 33 7.38 -4.59 -4.27
N MET A 34 8.48 -3.85 -4.16
CA MET A 34 8.54 -2.43 -4.53
C MET A 34 8.31 -2.20 -6.03
N LEU A 35 8.90 -3.04 -6.88
CA LEU A 35 8.71 -2.98 -8.33
C LEU A 35 7.29 -3.37 -8.74
N SER A 36 6.76 -4.47 -8.18
CA SER A 36 5.38 -4.89 -8.46
C SER A 36 4.37 -3.85 -7.96
N GLY A 37 4.56 -3.32 -6.74
CA GLY A 37 3.76 -2.22 -6.22
C GLY A 37 3.81 -0.97 -7.10
N LEU A 38 4.96 -0.66 -7.71
CA LEU A 38 5.11 0.45 -8.66
C LEU A 38 4.28 0.25 -9.92
N VAL A 39 4.34 -0.96 -10.51
CA VAL A 39 3.56 -1.30 -11.70
C VAL A 39 2.06 -1.21 -11.41
N LEU A 40 1.60 -1.75 -10.26
CA LEU A 40 0.20 -1.64 -9.86
C LEU A 40 -0.23 -0.19 -9.58
N ALA A 41 0.62 0.61 -8.94
CA ALA A 41 0.33 2.01 -8.65
C ALA A 41 0.21 2.83 -9.94
N ALA A 42 1.08 2.60 -10.92
CA ALA A 42 1.00 3.22 -12.24
C ALA A 42 -0.30 2.82 -12.96
N ALA A 43 -0.66 1.53 -12.94
CA ALA A 43 -1.91 1.05 -13.51
C ALA A 43 -3.15 1.68 -12.84
N ALA A 44 -3.15 1.79 -11.50
CA ALA A 44 -4.20 2.47 -10.75
C ALA A 44 -4.28 3.96 -11.12
N SER A 45 -3.14 4.62 -11.29
CA SER A 45 -3.06 6.02 -11.70
C SER A 45 -3.66 6.26 -13.09
N LEU A 46 -3.40 5.35 -14.03
CA LEU A 46 -4.04 5.35 -15.35
C LEU A 46 -5.55 5.15 -15.25
N ALA A 47 -6.01 4.22 -14.40
CA ALA A 47 -7.43 4.00 -14.16
C ALA A 47 -8.11 5.25 -13.55
N PHE A 48 -7.49 5.92 -12.58
CA PHE A 48 -8.03 7.16 -12.00
C PHE A 48 -8.11 8.30 -13.02
N SER A 49 -7.12 8.40 -13.91
CA SER A 49 -7.14 9.36 -15.01
C SER A 49 -8.26 9.05 -16.01
N ALA A 50 -8.44 7.78 -16.38
CA ALA A 50 -9.53 7.33 -17.27
C ALA A 50 -10.91 7.61 -16.67
N LEU A 51 -11.05 7.46 -15.34
CA LEU A 51 -12.28 7.74 -14.62
C LEU A 51 -12.52 9.24 -14.33
N LYS A 52 -11.60 10.13 -14.76
CA LYS A 52 -11.65 11.59 -14.45
C LYS A 52 -11.73 11.90 -12.96
N LEU A 53 -11.12 11.07 -12.11
CA LEU A 53 -11.02 11.35 -10.67
C LEU A 53 -9.87 12.33 -10.34
N SER A 54 -8.98 12.62 -11.29
CA SER A 54 -7.87 13.58 -11.12
C SER A 54 -8.23 14.90 -10.42
N PRO A 55 -9.35 15.60 -10.69
CA PRO A 55 -9.70 16.83 -9.98
C PRO A 55 -10.11 16.64 -8.50
N TYR A 56 -10.41 15.42 -8.05
CA TYR A 56 -10.80 15.13 -6.67
C TYR A 56 -9.64 14.56 -5.84
N LEU A 57 -8.59 14.04 -6.48
CA LEU A 57 -7.37 13.59 -5.81
C LEU A 57 -6.46 14.81 -5.61
N GLY A 58 -6.39 15.33 -4.37
CA GLY A 58 -5.69 16.56 -3.99
C GLY A 58 -4.25 16.71 -4.53
N ASN A 59 -3.22 16.53 -3.70
CA ASN A 59 -1.84 16.69 -4.16
C ASN A 59 -1.34 15.37 -4.79
N PRO A 60 -1.11 15.31 -6.12
CA PRO A 60 -0.85 14.06 -6.83
C PRO A 60 0.41 13.35 -6.32
N LEU A 61 1.45 14.09 -5.92
CA LEU A 61 2.65 13.47 -5.34
C LEU A 61 2.31 12.65 -4.10
N ILE A 62 1.52 13.19 -3.17
CA ILE A 62 1.19 12.49 -1.92
C ILE A 62 0.27 11.31 -2.20
N THR A 63 -0.75 11.49 -3.05
CA THR A 63 -1.72 10.43 -3.29
C THR A 63 -1.11 9.25 -4.03
N TYR A 64 -0.32 9.48 -5.07
CA TYR A 64 0.29 8.39 -5.85
C TYR A 64 1.45 7.71 -5.10
N THR A 65 2.24 8.47 -4.32
CA THR A 65 3.27 7.86 -3.46
C THR A 65 2.66 7.04 -2.32
N ALA A 66 1.56 7.51 -1.71
CA ALA A 66 0.84 6.74 -0.71
C ALA A 66 0.20 5.48 -1.31
N LEU A 67 -0.38 5.55 -2.52
CA LEU A 67 -0.89 4.39 -3.25
C LEU A 67 0.20 3.36 -3.52
N TRP A 68 1.36 3.82 -3.98
CA TRP A 68 2.51 2.97 -4.21
C TRP A 68 3.01 2.29 -2.94
N ALA A 69 3.15 3.05 -1.85
CA ALA A 69 3.56 2.50 -0.56
C ALA A 69 2.54 1.47 -0.06
N LEU A 70 1.25 1.78 -0.13
CA LEU A 70 0.18 0.89 0.29
C LEU A 70 0.20 -0.41 -0.51
N LEU A 71 0.26 -0.35 -1.84
CA LEU A 71 0.32 -1.54 -2.69
C LEU A 71 1.57 -2.37 -2.41
N THR A 72 2.73 -1.73 -2.25
CA THR A 72 3.96 -2.44 -1.93
C THR A 72 3.89 -3.15 -0.59
N PHE A 73 3.40 -2.48 0.46
CA PHE A 73 3.23 -3.10 1.77
C PHE A 73 2.16 -4.19 1.75
N THR A 74 1.10 -4.04 0.97
CA THR A 74 0.06 -5.06 0.82
C THR A 74 0.64 -6.32 0.17
N ILE A 75 1.41 -6.17 -0.91
CA ILE A 75 2.07 -7.29 -1.60
C ILE A 75 3.10 -7.94 -0.66
N TRP A 76 3.85 -7.14 0.10
CA TRP A 76 4.79 -7.64 1.09
C TRP A 76 4.10 -8.46 2.19
N LEU A 77 3.04 -7.91 2.78
CA LEU A 77 2.27 -8.57 3.83
C LEU A 77 1.61 -9.85 3.32
N VAL A 78 1.03 -9.84 2.12
CA VAL A 78 0.46 -11.06 1.51
C VAL A 78 1.55 -12.09 1.24
N GLY A 79 2.72 -11.67 0.73
CA GLY A 79 3.84 -12.57 0.47
C GLY A 79 4.53 -13.10 1.73
N TYR A 80 4.41 -12.41 2.87
CA TYR A 80 4.96 -12.84 4.16
C TYR A 80 3.94 -13.61 5.01
N ALA A 81 2.65 -13.34 4.85
CA ALA A 81 1.55 -14.03 5.53
C ALA A 81 1.21 -15.40 4.92
N VAL A 82 1.74 -15.70 3.73
CA VAL A 82 1.63 -17.00 3.04
C VAL A 82 2.92 -17.78 3.23
#